data_AF-A0A4Y7RWD9-F1
#
_entry.id   AF-A0A4Y7RWD9-F1
#
_cell.length_a   1.000
_cell.length_b   1.000
_cell.length_c   1.000
_cell.angle_alpha   90.00
_cell.angle_beta   90.00
_cell.angle_gamma   90.00
#
_symmetry.space_group_name_H-M   'P 1'
#
loop_
_entity.id
_entity.type
_entity.pdbx_description
1 polymer ?
#
loop_
_entity_poly.entity_id
_entity_poly.type
_entity_poly.pdbx_seq_one_letter_code
_entity_poly.pdbx_strand_id
1 'polypeptide(L)'
;MGGKLNSLTDVLKKTLFFFEALSVAELAPHVQRRMLKDYSLPQVEERVNLCLNQNPCFYKEKENWRLDLEGNKENDQFYSLLLKKGQALNLREILKNANSKKKKAKKILSEEACLISDGRFIQLDNGFWGLTEWEVETSHYSLKNLLIKAMKIHPGGLSIQQLHQLINSWRSTDLKTIEGVLKKLPYFEIAGDGVWSYNPTARVMYEDLLKKFLIIVGRQKSRWHYDRTRWRNMFETMQKNFQEAASGQREAAAALAEKMELAGQHEYLLTQMAEKDLLLSLRKREILRYREHLAKLEAKANSILYQCRLWVKRCKEYQAEAGRLKEILAKNQGNLEGLFTKIQNHKDRDRENKIKISELKELHSTKVAELQTEIVELKQKIERERVSSAVKERKLMDEISILSNDLKKSLQTEEEFKRSYLFAQQELAAAQEGYKRLERYMKNPLVALVLQICSFFSRYSKQPI
;
A
#
# COMPACT_ATOMS: atom_id res chain seq x y z
N MET A 1 -8.99 76.64 -74.94
CA MET A 1 -8.64 77.36 -73.69
C MET A 1 -9.61 76.88 -72.62
N GLY A 2 -9.40 75.67 -72.08
CA GLY A 2 -10.35 75.02 -71.17
C GLY A 2 -10.07 75.40 -69.72
N GLY A 3 -10.49 76.59 -69.31
CA GLY A 3 -10.59 76.92 -67.89
C GLY A 3 -11.89 76.39 -67.32
N LYS A 4 -11.87 75.92 -66.07
CA LYS A 4 -13.11 75.73 -65.30
C LYS A 4 -13.73 77.12 -65.05
N LEU A 5 -15.05 77.16 -64.83
CA LEU A 5 -15.82 78.41 -64.67
C LEU A 5 -15.93 78.77 -63.19
N ASN A 6 -15.69 80.04 -62.86
CA ASN A 6 -15.50 80.48 -61.49
C ASN A 6 -16.82 80.56 -60.69
N SER A 7 -17.95 80.81 -61.36
CA SER A 7 -19.23 81.07 -60.69
C SER A 7 -20.40 80.27 -61.27
N LEU A 8 -21.42 80.07 -60.42
CA LEU A 8 -22.71 79.48 -60.84
C LEU A 8 -23.37 80.32 -61.95
N THR A 9 -23.24 81.64 -61.87
CA THR A 9 -23.73 82.60 -62.87
C THR A 9 -23.08 82.33 -64.23
N ASP A 10 -21.77 82.13 -64.28
CA ASP A 10 -21.05 81.87 -65.54
C ASP A 10 -21.40 80.50 -66.13
N VAL A 11 -21.60 79.48 -65.29
CA VAL A 11 -22.12 78.18 -65.73
C VAL A 11 -23.50 78.31 -66.35
N LEU A 12 -24.37 79.13 -65.76
CA LEU A 12 -25.71 79.40 -66.29
C LEU A 12 -25.67 80.22 -67.57
N LYS A 13 -24.87 81.30 -67.66
CA LYS A 13 -24.66 82.08 -68.89
C LYS A 13 -24.20 81.19 -70.04
N LYS A 14 -23.20 80.34 -69.81
CA LYS A 14 -22.71 79.40 -70.82
C LYS A 14 -23.75 78.38 -71.25
N THR A 15 -24.56 77.89 -70.31
CA THR A 15 -25.60 76.88 -70.60
C THR A 15 -26.77 77.50 -71.36
N LEU A 16 -27.19 78.72 -70.98
CA LEU A 16 -28.27 79.46 -71.64
C LEU A 16 -27.84 80.04 -72.98
N PHE A 17 -26.60 80.48 -73.14
CA PHE A 17 -26.06 80.85 -74.45
C PHE A 17 -26.10 79.66 -75.42
N PHE A 18 -25.80 78.45 -74.94
CA PHE A 18 -25.82 77.26 -75.81
C PHE A 18 -27.24 76.79 -76.15
N PHE A 19 -28.20 76.80 -75.23
CA PHE A 19 -29.54 76.26 -75.48
C PHE A 19 -30.62 77.31 -75.79
N GLU A 20 -30.25 78.59 -75.78
CA GLU A 20 -31.05 79.80 -76.00
C GLU A 20 -32.19 80.02 -75.00
N ALA A 21 -33.01 78.99 -74.75
CA ALA A 21 -34.12 79.00 -73.81
C ALA A 21 -34.27 77.66 -73.07
N LEU A 22 -34.15 77.67 -71.73
CA LEU A 22 -34.31 76.48 -70.88
C LEU A 22 -35.11 76.79 -69.61
N SER A 23 -35.82 75.79 -69.09
CA SER A 23 -36.45 75.86 -67.77
C SER A 23 -35.47 75.52 -66.64
N VAL A 24 -35.82 75.87 -65.40
CA VAL A 24 -35.00 75.57 -64.21
C VAL A 24 -34.77 74.06 -64.03
N ALA A 25 -35.80 73.25 -64.28
CA ALA A 25 -35.72 71.78 -64.21
C ALA A 25 -34.79 71.20 -65.28
N GLU A 26 -34.68 71.85 -66.45
CA GLU A 26 -33.72 71.46 -67.48
C GLU A 26 -32.30 71.93 -67.14
N LEU A 27 -32.13 73.10 -66.51
CA LEU A 27 -30.83 73.68 -66.13
C LEU A 27 -30.17 72.96 -64.95
N ALA A 28 -30.93 72.55 -63.93
CA ALA A 28 -30.38 72.01 -62.69
C ALA A 28 -29.49 70.76 -62.88
N PRO A 29 -29.85 69.76 -63.72
CA PRO A 29 -28.98 68.63 -64.01
C PRO A 29 -27.66 69.02 -64.72
N HIS A 30 -27.68 70.09 -65.54
CA HIS A 30 -26.47 70.59 -66.21
C HIS A 30 -25.53 71.28 -65.23
N VAL A 31 -26.10 72.05 -64.31
CA VAL A 31 -25.36 72.67 -63.21
C VAL A 31 -24.78 71.59 -62.32
N GLN A 32 -25.57 70.66 -61.78
CA GLN A 32 -25.14 69.62 -60.83
C GLN A 32 -23.94 68.79 -61.32
N ARG A 33 -23.85 68.53 -62.63
CA ARG A 33 -22.72 67.79 -63.23
C ARG A 33 -21.42 68.60 -63.26
N ARG A 34 -21.51 69.92 -63.40
CA ARG A 34 -20.35 70.83 -63.52
C ARG A 34 -19.96 71.44 -62.17
N MET A 35 -20.94 71.87 -61.38
CA MET A 35 -20.83 72.48 -60.05
C MET A 35 -21.89 71.87 -59.11
N LEU A 36 -21.70 71.94 -57.79
CA LEU A 36 -22.70 71.45 -56.80
C LEU A 36 -23.00 69.94 -56.88
N LYS A 37 -21.98 69.11 -57.12
CA LYS A 37 -22.12 67.63 -57.23
C LYS A 37 -22.67 66.96 -55.96
N ASP A 38 -22.38 67.55 -54.81
CA ASP A 38 -22.74 67.00 -53.49
C ASP A 38 -24.18 67.37 -53.06
N TYR A 39 -24.86 68.21 -53.81
CA TYR A 39 -26.22 68.66 -53.50
C TYR A 39 -27.26 67.75 -54.15
N SER A 40 -28.41 67.59 -53.50
CA SER A 40 -29.56 66.91 -54.09
C SER A 40 -30.17 67.76 -55.21
N LEU A 41 -30.79 67.12 -56.22
CA LEU A 41 -31.38 67.83 -57.38
C LEU A 41 -32.34 68.97 -56.98
N PRO A 42 -33.23 68.83 -55.98
CA PRO A 42 -34.11 69.93 -55.55
C PRO A 42 -33.36 71.13 -54.96
N GLN A 43 -32.29 70.87 -54.20
CA GLN A 43 -31.44 71.93 -53.64
C GLN A 43 -30.68 72.68 -54.74
N VAL A 44 -30.33 72.00 -55.84
CA VAL A 44 -29.71 72.63 -57.01
C VAL A 44 -30.73 73.49 -57.76
N GLU A 45 -31.96 73.01 -57.96
CA GLU A 45 -33.04 73.78 -58.60
C GLU A 45 -33.32 75.09 -57.87
N GLU A 46 -33.40 75.06 -56.53
CA GLU A 46 -33.61 76.25 -55.70
C GLU A 46 -32.48 77.27 -55.86
N ARG A 47 -31.22 76.83 -55.82
CA ARG A 47 -30.05 77.71 -56.01
C ARG A 47 -29.96 78.27 -57.43
N VAL A 48 -30.30 77.48 -58.44
CA VAL A 48 -30.36 77.94 -59.83
C VAL A 48 -31.44 79.02 -59.98
N ASN A 49 -32.63 78.80 -59.41
CA ASN A 49 -33.71 79.78 -59.46
C ASN A 49 -33.32 81.09 -58.74
N LEU A 50 -32.68 81.02 -57.57
CA LEU A 50 -32.17 82.21 -56.86
C LEU A 50 -31.13 82.96 -57.70
N CYS A 51 -30.19 82.25 -58.33
CA CYS A 51 -29.15 82.87 -59.15
C CYS A 51 -29.71 83.55 -60.41
N LEU A 52 -30.70 82.94 -61.07
CA LEU A 52 -31.37 83.51 -62.25
C LEU A 52 -32.14 84.79 -61.90
N ASN A 53 -32.82 84.82 -60.76
CA ASN A 53 -33.58 86.00 -60.32
C ASN A 53 -32.69 87.16 -59.82
N GLN A 54 -31.50 86.85 -59.29
CA GLN A 54 -30.59 87.85 -58.70
C GLN A 54 -29.74 88.60 -59.73
N ASN A 55 -29.53 88.03 -60.92
CA ASN A 55 -28.61 88.59 -61.92
C ASN A 55 -29.37 89.17 -63.12
N PRO A 56 -29.14 90.45 -63.49
CA PRO A 56 -29.90 91.12 -64.55
C PRO A 56 -29.57 90.65 -65.97
N CYS A 57 -28.50 89.87 -66.16
CA CYS A 57 -28.17 89.25 -67.45
C CYS A 57 -29.15 88.16 -67.88
N PHE A 58 -30.04 87.71 -66.99
CA PHE A 58 -31.05 86.71 -67.32
C PHE A 58 -32.44 87.34 -67.33
N TYR A 59 -33.24 86.99 -68.34
CA TYR A 59 -34.64 87.36 -68.40
C TYR A 59 -35.52 86.13 -68.59
N LYS A 60 -36.74 86.20 -68.04
CA LYS A 60 -37.74 85.13 -68.14
C LYS A 60 -38.66 85.43 -69.32
N GLU A 61 -38.67 84.55 -70.32
CA GLU A 61 -39.64 84.56 -71.42
C GLU A 61 -40.59 83.37 -71.24
N LYS A 62 -41.83 83.65 -70.82
CA LYS A 62 -42.83 82.64 -70.41
C LYS A 62 -42.32 81.78 -69.23
N GLU A 63 -42.04 80.50 -69.49
CA GLU A 63 -41.50 79.53 -68.51
C GLU A 63 -40.02 79.19 -68.73
N ASN A 64 -39.38 79.81 -69.72
CA ASN A 64 -37.98 79.58 -70.03
C ASN A 64 -37.15 80.82 -69.70
N TRP A 65 -35.93 80.57 -69.24
CA TRP A 65 -34.93 81.61 -69.01
C TRP A 65 -34.06 81.78 -70.24
N ARG A 66 -33.71 83.02 -70.54
CA ARG A 66 -32.83 83.41 -71.64
C ARG A 66 -31.72 84.32 -71.14
N LEU A 67 -30.64 84.39 -71.91
CA LEU A 67 -29.50 85.27 -71.66
C LEU A 67 -29.64 86.55 -72.48
N ASP A 68 -29.51 87.70 -71.84
CA ASP A 68 -29.41 88.98 -72.55
C ASP A 68 -28.00 89.18 -73.09
N LEU A 69 -27.90 89.40 -74.40
CA LEU A 69 -26.65 89.61 -75.14
C LEU A 69 -26.50 91.05 -75.65
N GLU A 70 -27.51 91.92 -75.44
CA GLU A 70 -27.44 93.33 -75.82
C GLU A 70 -26.35 94.05 -75.00
N GLY A 71 -26.17 93.62 -73.76
CA GLY A 71 -25.07 94.01 -72.89
C GLY A 71 -25.07 95.48 -72.45
N ASN A 72 -24.17 95.84 -71.53
CA ASN A 72 -24.11 97.19 -71.00
C ASN A 72 -23.18 98.08 -71.83
N LYS A 73 -23.64 99.27 -72.21
CA LYS A 73 -22.86 100.27 -72.98
C LYS A 73 -21.53 100.64 -72.32
N GLU A 74 -21.47 100.61 -70.99
CA GLU A 74 -20.25 100.89 -70.22
C GLU A 74 -19.14 99.86 -70.46
N ASN A 75 -19.50 98.64 -70.86
CA ASN A 75 -18.57 97.53 -71.08
C ASN A 75 -18.15 97.36 -72.56
N ASP A 76 -18.67 98.16 -73.49
CA ASP A 76 -18.43 98.01 -74.93
C ASP A 76 -16.95 98.24 -75.32
N GLN A 77 -16.27 99.12 -74.59
CA GLN A 77 -14.83 99.34 -74.77
C GLN A 77 -14.01 98.08 -74.41
N PHE A 78 -14.43 97.37 -73.37
CA PHE A 78 -13.80 96.12 -72.96
C PHE A 78 -14.15 94.97 -73.91
N TYR A 79 -15.40 94.92 -74.38
CA TYR A 79 -15.88 93.98 -75.40
C TYR A 79 -15.07 94.08 -76.70
N SER A 80 -14.90 95.29 -77.23
CA SER A 80 -14.11 95.53 -78.46
C SER A 80 -12.61 95.21 -78.28
N LEU A 81 -12.06 95.45 -77.08
CA LEU A 81 -10.69 95.07 -76.72
C LEU A 81 -10.50 93.54 -76.72
N LEU A 82 -11.46 92.79 -76.17
CA LEU A 82 -11.45 91.33 -76.22
C LEU A 82 -11.56 90.85 -77.67
N LEU A 83 -12.54 91.34 -78.44
CA LEU A 83 -12.68 90.97 -79.85
C LEU A 83 -11.41 91.22 -80.67
N LYS A 84 -10.73 92.36 -80.46
CA LYS A 84 -9.49 92.71 -81.18
C LYS A 84 -8.31 91.80 -80.80
N LYS A 85 -8.23 91.36 -79.54
CA LYS A 85 -7.12 90.51 -79.05
C LYS A 85 -7.37 89.02 -79.23
N GLY A 86 -8.63 88.58 -79.34
CA GLY A 86 -9.01 87.18 -79.54
C GLY A 86 -8.61 86.23 -78.40
N GLN A 87 -8.29 86.76 -77.21
CA GLN A 87 -7.84 86.00 -76.05
C GLN A 87 -8.44 86.58 -74.77
N ALA A 88 -8.66 85.71 -73.77
CA ALA A 88 -9.17 86.13 -72.46
C ALA A 88 -8.14 87.04 -71.76
N LEU A 89 -8.60 88.09 -71.08
CA LEU A 89 -7.74 89.10 -70.47
C LEU A 89 -8.01 89.24 -68.98
N ASN A 90 -6.97 89.57 -68.21
CA ASN A 90 -7.12 89.86 -66.80
C ASN A 90 -7.38 91.37 -66.58
N LEU A 91 -8.45 91.70 -65.85
CA LEU A 91 -8.78 93.10 -65.50
C LEU A 91 -7.63 93.78 -64.74
N ARG A 92 -6.91 93.03 -63.91
CA ARG A 92 -5.77 93.55 -63.12
C ARG A 92 -4.57 93.92 -63.99
N GLU A 93 -4.42 93.29 -65.15
CA GLU A 93 -3.33 93.59 -66.09
C GLU A 93 -3.67 94.80 -66.97
N ILE A 94 -4.94 94.95 -67.35
CA ILE A 94 -5.40 96.08 -68.16
C ILE A 94 -5.36 97.38 -67.36
N LEU A 95 -5.79 97.36 -66.11
CA LEU A 95 -5.72 98.53 -65.21
C LEU A 95 -4.29 98.91 -64.79
N LYS A 96 -3.30 98.02 -64.95
CA LYS A 96 -1.87 98.34 -64.75
C LYS A 96 -1.29 99.09 -65.95
N ASN A 97 -1.79 98.85 -67.15
CA ASN A 97 -1.33 99.50 -68.38
C ASN A 97 -2.01 100.85 -68.64
N ALA A 98 -3.20 101.08 -68.07
CA ALA A 98 -3.81 102.40 -68.03
C ALA A 98 -3.20 103.21 -66.87
N ASN A 99 -2.40 104.24 -67.19
CA ASN A 99 -1.70 105.11 -66.24
C ASN A 99 -2.61 105.85 -65.24
N SER A 100 -3.17 105.14 -64.26
CA SER A 100 -3.90 105.73 -63.13
C SER A 100 -3.47 105.06 -61.81
N LYS A 101 -2.44 105.65 -61.19
CA LYS A 101 -2.00 105.29 -59.85
C LYS A 101 -3.07 105.76 -58.84
N LYS A 102 -3.53 104.82 -58.00
CA LYS A 102 -4.24 104.99 -56.71
C LYS A 102 -5.76 105.29 -56.71
N LYS A 103 -6.60 104.29 -57.03
CA LYS A 103 -7.92 104.01 -56.37
C LYS A 103 -8.23 102.50 -56.48
N LYS A 104 -7.55 101.66 -55.68
CA LYS A 104 -7.38 100.23 -56.00
C LYS A 104 -8.01 99.29 -54.97
N ALA A 105 -9.34 99.12 -55.02
CA ALA A 105 -10.08 97.93 -54.55
C ALA A 105 -11.58 98.10 -54.85
N LYS A 106 -12.22 99.15 -54.29
CA LYS A 106 -13.67 99.40 -54.47
C LYS A 106 -14.08 99.59 -55.93
N LYS A 107 -13.26 100.28 -56.73
CA LYS A 107 -13.52 100.50 -58.17
C LYS A 107 -13.38 99.21 -59.00
N ILE A 108 -12.46 98.33 -58.60
CA ILE A 108 -12.23 97.03 -59.25
C ILE A 108 -13.40 96.09 -58.93
N LEU A 109 -13.90 96.07 -57.69
CA LEU A 109 -15.09 95.30 -57.34
C LEU A 109 -16.36 95.78 -58.05
N SER A 110 -16.55 97.10 -58.21
CA SER A 110 -17.69 97.63 -58.97
C SER A 110 -17.58 97.30 -60.46
N GLU A 111 -16.37 97.40 -61.04
CA GLU A 111 -16.12 97.03 -62.45
C GLU A 111 -16.27 95.52 -62.68
N GLU A 112 -15.82 94.67 -61.74
CA GLU A 112 -16.05 93.22 -61.77
C GLU A 112 -17.55 92.89 -61.64
N ALA A 113 -18.28 93.51 -60.71
CA ALA A 113 -19.72 93.31 -60.55
C ALA A 113 -20.51 93.74 -61.81
N CYS A 114 -20.11 94.81 -62.49
CA CYS A 114 -20.71 95.25 -63.76
C CYS A 114 -20.43 94.31 -64.94
N LEU A 115 -19.35 93.50 -64.88
CA LEU A 115 -19.05 92.48 -65.89
C LEU A 115 -19.74 91.14 -65.57
N ILE A 116 -19.91 90.80 -64.29
CA ILE A 116 -20.74 89.65 -63.86
C ILE A 116 -22.20 89.88 -64.26
N SER A 117 -22.69 91.11 -64.20
CA SER A 117 -24.07 91.44 -64.56
C SER A 117 -24.33 91.53 -66.07
N ASP A 118 -23.28 91.57 -66.91
CA ASP A 118 -23.38 91.62 -68.37
C ASP A 118 -23.30 90.20 -68.97
N GLY A 119 -24.28 89.82 -69.78
CA GLY A 119 -24.40 88.47 -70.33
C GLY A 119 -23.37 88.12 -71.41
N ARG A 120 -22.58 89.09 -71.91
CA ARG A 120 -21.53 88.87 -72.92
C ARG A 120 -20.20 88.37 -72.35
N PHE A 121 -20.00 88.49 -71.04
CA PHE A 121 -18.73 88.13 -70.39
C PHE A 121 -18.90 86.96 -69.42
N ILE A 122 -17.84 86.14 -69.34
CA ILE A 122 -17.67 85.04 -68.38
C ILE A 122 -16.32 85.14 -67.71
N GLN A 123 -16.27 84.74 -66.45
CA GLN A 123 -15.04 84.65 -65.67
C GLN A 123 -14.54 83.20 -65.58
N LEU A 124 -13.27 83.03 -65.97
CA LEU A 124 -12.54 81.78 -65.82
C LEU A 124 -11.95 81.63 -64.42
N ASP A 125 -11.75 80.37 -63.98
CA ASP A 125 -11.14 80.01 -62.68
C ASP A 125 -9.78 80.64 -62.42
N ASN A 126 -9.04 80.98 -63.48
CA ASN A 126 -7.73 81.64 -63.40
C ASN A 126 -7.85 83.17 -63.23
N GLY A 127 -9.06 83.71 -63.11
CA GLY A 127 -9.34 85.14 -62.94
C GLY A 127 -9.30 85.95 -64.25
N PHE A 128 -9.27 85.28 -65.41
CA PHE A 128 -9.35 85.92 -66.72
C PHE A 128 -10.80 86.07 -67.16
N TRP A 129 -11.06 87.10 -67.97
CA TRP A 129 -12.37 87.40 -68.54
C TRP A 129 -12.36 87.08 -70.02
N GLY A 130 -13.34 86.27 -70.43
CA GLY A 130 -13.57 85.89 -71.82
C GLY A 130 -14.98 86.29 -72.27
N LEU A 131 -15.21 86.22 -73.58
CA LEU A 131 -16.55 86.32 -74.13
C LEU A 131 -17.30 85.01 -73.94
N THR A 132 -18.59 85.08 -73.66
CA THR A 132 -19.46 83.91 -73.49
C THR A 132 -19.47 82.99 -74.70
N GLU A 133 -19.26 83.56 -75.89
CA GLU A 133 -19.18 82.86 -77.16
C GLU A 133 -17.94 81.97 -77.31
N TRP A 134 -16.80 82.37 -76.70
CA TRP A 134 -15.50 81.73 -76.95
C TRP A 134 -15.33 80.37 -76.27
N GLU A 135 -16.16 80.05 -75.29
CA GLU A 135 -15.96 78.88 -74.43
C GLU A 135 -16.96 77.74 -74.63
N VAL A 136 -17.83 77.84 -75.62
CA VAL A 136 -18.90 76.87 -75.81
C VAL A 136 -18.35 75.59 -76.45
N GLU A 137 -17.73 74.74 -75.63
CA GLU A 137 -17.30 73.39 -76.02
C GLU A 137 -18.54 72.50 -76.23
N THR A 138 -19.08 72.57 -77.44
CA THR A 138 -20.26 71.82 -77.90
C THR A 138 -20.07 70.30 -77.80
N SER A 139 -18.81 69.83 -77.81
CA SER A 139 -18.41 68.42 -77.69
C SER A 139 -18.74 67.77 -76.33
N HIS A 140 -18.90 68.55 -75.26
CA HIS A 140 -19.14 68.05 -73.90
C HIS A 140 -20.61 67.72 -73.59
N TYR A 141 -21.53 68.07 -74.47
CA TYR A 141 -22.93 67.70 -74.34
C TYR A 141 -23.18 66.28 -74.87
N SER A 142 -24.15 65.58 -74.27
CA SER A 142 -24.55 64.25 -74.75
C SER A 142 -25.18 64.37 -76.13
N LEU A 143 -25.02 63.34 -76.96
CA LEU A 143 -25.58 63.30 -78.32
C LEU A 143 -27.11 63.53 -78.32
N LYS A 144 -27.82 63.00 -77.31
CA LYS A 144 -29.24 63.28 -77.06
C LYS A 144 -29.52 64.79 -76.99
N ASN A 145 -28.72 65.54 -76.24
CA ASN A 145 -28.96 66.96 -76.00
C ASN A 145 -28.57 67.82 -77.22
N LEU A 146 -27.56 67.39 -77.98
CA LEU A 146 -27.19 68.00 -79.26
C LEU A 146 -28.31 67.82 -80.31
N LEU A 147 -28.91 66.63 -80.38
CA LEU A 147 -30.05 66.35 -81.25
C LEU A 147 -31.28 67.19 -80.88
N ILE A 148 -31.58 67.31 -79.59
CA ILE A 148 -32.67 68.17 -79.10
C ILE A 148 -32.41 69.63 -79.49
N LYS A 149 -31.18 70.13 -79.37
CA LYS A 149 -30.84 71.50 -79.78
C LYS A 149 -31.05 71.70 -81.29
N ALA A 150 -30.52 70.81 -82.13
CA ALA A 150 -30.69 70.89 -83.58
C ALA A 150 -32.18 70.93 -84.00
N MET A 151 -33.01 70.11 -83.38
CA MET A 151 -34.45 70.04 -83.67
C MET A 151 -35.27 71.16 -83.04
N LYS A 152 -34.78 71.80 -81.96
CA LYS A 152 -35.40 73.03 -81.42
C LYS A 152 -35.15 74.25 -82.31
N ILE A 153 -33.96 74.34 -82.92
CA ILE A 153 -33.62 75.38 -83.91
C ILE A 153 -34.45 75.21 -85.20
N HIS A 154 -34.73 73.96 -85.57
CA HIS A 154 -35.51 73.61 -86.76
C HIS A 154 -36.80 72.87 -86.39
N PRO A 155 -37.87 73.57 -85.97
CA PRO A 155 -39.11 72.95 -85.51
C PRO A 155 -39.87 72.18 -86.60
N GLY A 156 -39.58 72.44 -87.88
CA GLY A 156 -40.09 71.68 -89.03
C GLY A 156 -39.47 70.29 -89.22
N GLY A 157 -38.52 69.91 -88.34
CA GLY A 157 -37.80 68.65 -88.41
C GLY A 157 -36.64 68.67 -89.39
N LEU A 158 -35.74 67.70 -89.25
CA LEU A 158 -34.54 67.57 -90.08
C LEU A 158 -34.35 66.13 -90.55
N SER A 159 -33.86 65.94 -91.76
CA SER A 159 -33.43 64.62 -92.24
C SER A 159 -32.18 64.15 -91.48
N ILE A 160 -31.93 62.83 -91.47
CA ILE A 160 -30.74 62.24 -90.81
C ILE A 160 -29.44 62.83 -91.37
N GLN A 161 -29.39 63.12 -92.68
CA GLN A 161 -28.21 63.70 -93.33
C GLN A 161 -27.97 65.16 -92.89
N GLN A 162 -29.04 65.96 -92.79
CA GLN A 162 -28.96 67.34 -92.29
C GLN A 162 -28.58 67.37 -90.80
N LEU A 163 -29.13 66.47 -89.99
CA LEU A 163 -28.75 66.32 -88.59
C LEU A 163 -27.27 65.95 -88.45
N HIS A 164 -26.78 65.03 -89.29
CA HIS A 164 -25.38 64.67 -89.28
C HIS A 164 -24.48 65.84 -89.68
N GLN A 165 -24.80 66.61 -90.72
CA GLN A 165 -24.02 67.80 -91.10
C GLN A 165 -23.96 68.83 -89.96
N LEU A 166 -25.10 69.13 -89.34
CA LEU A 166 -25.19 70.07 -88.22
C LEU A 166 -24.46 69.56 -86.97
N ILE A 167 -24.65 68.30 -86.60
CA ILE A 167 -24.03 67.73 -85.39
C ILE A 167 -22.54 67.50 -85.60
N ASN A 168 -22.10 67.11 -86.80
CA ASN A 168 -20.68 66.95 -87.11
C ASN A 168 -19.92 68.28 -87.02
N SER A 169 -20.59 69.42 -87.23
CA SER A 169 -20.02 70.75 -86.96
C SER A 169 -19.79 71.03 -85.47
N TRP A 170 -20.50 70.31 -84.58
CA TRP A 170 -20.39 70.44 -83.13
C TRP A 170 -19.56 69.33 -82.48
N ARG A 171 -19.65 68.11 -83.00
CA ARG A 171 -18.95 66.92 -82.52
C ARG A 171 -18.87 65.88 -83.63
N SER A 172 -17.66 65.37 -83.89
CA SER A 172 -17.48 64.23 -84.80
C SER A 172 -18.29 63.04 -84.33
N THR A 173 -19.29 62.64 -85.13
CA THR A 173 -20.22 61.56 -84.82
C THR A 173 -20.68 60.86 -86.08
N ASP A 174 -20.90 59.54 -86.00
CA ASP A 174 -21.31 58.75 -87.15
C ASP A 174 -22.83 58.79 -87.35
N LEU A 175 -23.28 58.76 -88.61
CA LEU A 175 -24.69 58.65 -89.00
C LEU A 175 -25.44 57.53 -88.25
N LYS A 176 -24.83 56.35 -88.08
CA LYS A 176 -25.43 55.20 -87.39
C LYS A 176 -25.68 55.46 -85.90
N THR A 177 -24.80 56.25 -85.26
CA THR A 177 -24.94 56.56 -83.83
C THR A 177 -26.08 57.55 -83.59
N ILE A 178 -26.24 58.52 -84.50
CA ILE A 178 -27.36 59.47 -84.50
C ILE A 178 -28.68 58.70 -84.67
N GLU A 179 -28.76 57.83 -85.67
CA GLU A 179 -29.95 57.02 -85.92
C GLU A 179 -30.29 56.10 -84.73
N GLY A 180 -29.28 55.48 -84.11
CA GLY A 180 -29.46 54.65 -82.92
C GLY A 180 -30.01 55.41 -81.72
N VAL A 181 -29.60 56.66 -81.51
CA VAL A 181 -30.15 57.50 -80.42
C VAL A 181 -31.57 57.96 -80.73
N LEU A 182 -31.87 58.30 -81.98
CA LEU A 182 -33.21 58.69 -82.43
C LEU A 182 -34.20 57.53 -82.24
N LYS A 183 -33.85 56.31 -82.66
CA LYS A 183 -34.70 55.11 -82.49
C LYS A 183 -34.88 54.67 -81.05
N LYS A 184 -33.89 54.91 -80.18
CA LYS A 184 -33.93 54.45 -78.77
C LYS A 184 -34.87 55.27 -77.89
N LEU A 185 -35.15 56.51 -78.26
CA LEU A 185 -35.83 57.48 -77.38
C LEU A 185 -37.18 57.86 -78.00
N PRO A 186 -38.30 57.61 -77.28
CA PRO A 186 -39.65 57.66 -77.87
C PRO A 186 -40.16 59.07 -78.17
N TYR A 187 -39.42 60.12 -77.79
CA TYR A 187 -39.77 61.52 -78.02
C TYR A 187 -39.10 62.13 -79.26
N PHE A 188 -38.38 61.32 -80.03
CA PHE A 188 -37.99 61.65 -81.40
C PHE A 188 -38.95 60.91 -82.35
N GLU A 189 -39.72 61.68 -83.11
CA GLU A 189 -40.76 61.17 -83.98
C GLU A 189 -40.38 61.40 -85.44
N ILE A 190 -40.93 60.60 -86.36
CA ILE A 190 -40.74 60.79 -87.79
C ILE A 190 -41.95 61.55 -88.32
N ALA A 191 -41.76 62.80 -88.72
CA ALA A 191 -42.82 63.71 -89.17
C ALA A 191 -43.22 63.52 -90.65
N GLY A 192 -42.82 62.40 -91.28
CA GLY A 192 -43.00 62.10 -92.71
C GLY A 192 -41.68 62.21 -93.51
N ASP A 193 -41.56 61.47 -94.61
CA ASP A 193 -40.41 61.49 -95.55
C ASP A 193 -39.00 61.45 -94.92
N GLY A 194 -38.82 60.65 -93.86
CA GLY A 194 -37.51 60.49 -93.21
C GLY A 194 -37.02 61.72 -92.44
N VAL A 195 -37.91 62.69 -92.21
CA VAL A 195 -37.66 63.88 -91.39
C VAL A 195 -37.96 63.55 -89.93
N TRP A 196 -36.99 63.79 -89.05
CA TRP A 196 -37.14 63.60 -87.61
C TRP A 196 -37.50 64.90 -86.93
N SER A 197 -38.47 64.84 -86.04
CA SER A 197 -38.89 65.93 -85.17
C SER A 197 -38.72 65.55 -83.69
N TYR A 198 -38.56 66.57 -82.85
CA TYR A 198 -38.51 66.40 -81.41
C TYR A 198 -39.84 66.80 -80.81
N ASN A 199 -40.49 65.88 -80.08
CA ASN A 199 -41.73 66.14 -79.36
C ASN A 199 -41.44 66.43 -77.87
N PRO A 200 -41.54 67.69 -77.40
CA PRO A 200 -41.28 68.02 -76.00
C PRO A 200 -42.25 67.34 -75.03
N THR A 201 -43.50 67.12 -75.44
CA THR A 201 -44.54 66.52 -74.57
C THR A 201 -44.27 65.04 -74.31
N ALA A 202 -43.87 64.29 -75.34
CA ALA A 202 -43.49 62.89 -75.22
C ALA A 202 -42.28 62.70 -74.29
N ARG A 203 -41.34 63.66 -74.26
CA ARG A 203 -40.19 63.62 -73.35
C ARG A 203 -40.61 63.73 -71.89
N VAL A 204 -41.50 64.67 -71.55
CA VAL A 204 -41.98 64.86 -70.17
C VAL A 204 -42.67 63.59 -69.68
N MET A 205 -43.57 63.02 -70.50
CA MET A 205 -44.29 61.79 -70.16
C MET A 205 -43.34 60.60 -69.98
N TYR A 206 -42.32 60.47 -70.84
CA TYR A 206 -41.31 59.43 -70.73
C TYR A 206 -40.46 59.58 -69.45
N GLU A 207 -40.03 60.80 -69.11
CA GLU A 207 -39.27 61.05 -67.88
C GLU A 207 -40.11 60.76 -66.61
N ASP A 208 -41.41 61.06 -66.62
CA ASP A 208 -42.30 60.74 -65.51
C ASP A 208 -42.59 59.24 -65.37
N LEU A 209 -42.76 58.53 -66.48
CA LEU A 209 -42.87 57.07 -66.47
C LEU A 209 -41.59 56.41 -65.95
N LEU A 210 -40.42 56.87 -66.40
CA LEU A 210 -39.13 56.39 -65.89
C LEU A 210 -38.99 56.61 -64.39
N LYS A 211 -39.36 57.80 -63.87
CA LYS A 211 -39.34 58.07 -62.42
C LYS A 211 -40.22 57.07 -61.66
N LYS A 212 -41.46 56.84 -62.11
CA LYS A 212 -42.37 55.86 -61.49
C LYS A 212 -41.77 54.45 -61.52
N PHE A 213 -41.19 54.05 -62.65
CA PHE A 213 -40.57 52.73 -62.81
C PHE A 213 -39.39 52.54 -61.84
N LEU A 214 -38.51 53.53 -61.75
CA LEU A 214 -37.36 53.52 -60.83
C LEU A 214 -37.80 53.43 -59.37
N ILE A 215 -38.89 54.09 -58.98
CA ILE A 215 -39.45 53.99 -57.62
C ILE A 215 -39.94 52.56 -57.34
N ILE A 216 -40.66 51.93 -58.28
CA ILE A 216 -41.16 50.56 -58.13
C ILE A 216 -40.00 49.58 -58.00
N VAL A 217 -39.00 49.69 -58.88
CA VAL A 217 -37.78 48.84 -58.84
C VAL A 217 -37.03 49.06 -57.52
N GLY A 218 -36.90 50.30 -57.06
CA GLY A 218 -36.29 50.62 -55.77
C GLY A 218 -37.01 49.95 -54.60
N ARG A 219 -38.36 50.00 -54.58
CA ARG A 219 -39.17 49.33 -53.55
C ARG A 219 -39.00 47.81 -53.59
N GLN A 220 -39.01 47.19 -54.78
CA GLN A 220 -38.79 45.75 -54.91
C GLN A 220 -37.41 45.34 -54.43
N LYS A 221 -36.37 46.09 -54.81
CA LYS A 221 -35.00 45.84 -54.35
C LYS A 221 -34.90 45.92 -52.82
N SER A 222 -35.51 46.93 -52.19
CA SER A 222 -35.51 47.06 -50.73
C SER A 222 -36.25 45.92 -50.04
N ARG A 223 -37.41 45.50 -50.55
CA ARG A 223 -38.16 44.33 -50.02
C ARG A 223 -37.33 43.06 -50.11
N TRP A 224 -36.72 42.80 -51.26
CA TRP A 224 -35.87 41.63 -51.45
C TRP A 224 -34.66 41.62 -50.49
N HIS A 225 -34.03 42.77 -50.27
CA HIS A 225 -32.94 42.88 -49.30
C HIS A 225 -33.42 42.59 -47.87
N TYR A 226 -34.58 43.13 -47.47
CA TYR A 226 -35.17 42.90 -46.16
C TYR A 226 -35.53 41.42 -45.94
N ASP A 227 -36.16 40.78 -46.92
CA ASP A 227 -36.51 39.36 -46.82
C ASP A 227 -35.25 38.51 -46.73
N ARG A 228 -34.22 38.81 -47.55
CA ARG A 228 -32.96 38.09 -47.53
C ARG A 228 -32.23 38.22 -46.19
N THR A 229 -32.21 39.40 -45.58
CA THR A 229 -31.62 39.57 -44.24
C THR A 229 -32.44 38.86 -43.17
N ARG A 230 -33.76 38.90 -43.24
CA ARG A 230 -34.65 38.14 -42.34
C ARG A 230 -34.39 36.64 -42.41
N TRP A 231 -34.31 36.07 -43.62
CA TRP A 231 -34.01 34.66 -43.83
C TRP A 231 -32.62 34.28 -43.34
N ARG A 232 -31.62 35.14 -43.58
CA ARG A 232 -30.25 34.92 -43.07
C ARG A 232 -30.24 34.88 -41.54
N ASN A 233 -30.87 35.84 -40.88
CA ASN A 233 -30.92 35.89 -39.42
C ASN A 233 -31.62 34.66 -38.84
N MET A 234 -32.74 34.25 -39.43
CA MET A 234 -33.46 33.04 -38.99
C MET A 234 -32.62 31.76 -39.18
N PHE A 235 -31.89 31.66 -40.29
CA PHE A 235 -30.96 30.55 -40.52
C PHE A 235 -29.84 30.53 -39.48
N GLU A 236 -29.22 31.68 -39.20
CA GLU A 236 -28.17 31.81 -38.17
C GLU A 236 -28.70 31.44 -36.78
N THR A 237 -29.91 31.84 -36.41
CA THR A 237 -30.54 31.43 -35.13
C THR A 237 -30.78 29.93 -35.08
N MET A 238 -31.33 29.34 -36.13
CA MET A 238 -31.57 27.89 -36.18
C MET A 238 -30.26 27.10 -36.14
N GLN A 239 -29.21 27.59 -36.80
CA GLN A 239 -27.89 26.97 -36.76
C GLN A 239 -27.28 26.99 -35.36
N LYS A 240 -27.42 28.10 -34.61
CA LYS A 240 -26.98 28.18 -33.21
C LYS A 240 -27.74 27.20 -32.33
N ASN A 241 -29.08 27.20 -32.41
CA ASN A 241 -29.92 26.27 -31.63
C ASN A 241 -29.56 24.80 -31.92
N PHE A 242 -29.28 24.48 -33.19
CA PHE A 242 -28.84 23.14 -33.56
C PHE A 242 -27.47 22.79 -32.97
N GLN A 243 -26.52 23.72 -32.98
CA GLN A 243 -25.20 23.51 -32.38
C GLN A 243 -25.28 23.32 -30.86
N GLU A 244 -26.11 24.11 -30.18
CA GLU A 244 -26.36 23.97 -28.73
C GLU A 244 -27.04 22.64 -28.39
N ALA A 245 -28.03 22.22 -29.18
CA ALA A 245 -28.65 20.91 -29.00
C ALA A 245 -27.64 19.77 -29.23
N ALA A 246 -26.77 19.89 -30.25
CA ALA A 246 -25.74 18.91 -30.54
C ALA A 246 -24.65 18.86 -29.45
N SER A 247 -24.24 20.00 -28.89
CA SER A 247 -23.30 20.02 -27.76
C SER A 247 -23.93 19.42 -26.50
N GLY A 248 -25.19 19.79 -26.20
CA GLY A 248 -25.93 19.21 -25.08
C GLY A 248 -26.10 17.70 -25.19
N GLN A 249 -26.36 17.17 -26.40
CA GLN A 249 -26.40 15.73 -26.63
C GLN A 249 -25.05 15.05 -26.42
N ARG A 250 -23.93 15.68 -26.83
CA ARG A 250 -22.58 15.15 -26.59
C ARG A 250 -22.22 15.15 -25.11
N GLU A 251 -22.55 16.21 -24.40
CA GLU A 251 -22.32 16.30 -22.95
C GLU A 251 -23.16 15.26 -22.19
N ALA A 252 -24.44 15.11 -22.55
CA ALA A 252 -25.30 14.08 -21.97
C ALA A 252 -24.78 12.66 -22.27
N ALA A 253 -24.29 12.40 -23.49
CA ALA A 253 -23.68 11.13 -23.84
C ALA A 253 -22.39 10.86 -23.06
N ALA A 254 -21.53 11.89 -22.88
CA ALA A 254 -20.31 11.78 -22.10
C ALA A 254 -20.60 11.51 -20.61
N ALA A 255 -21.56 12.24 -20.01
CA ALA A 255 -21.97 12.02 -18.63
C ALA A 255 -22.59 10.62 -18.43
N LEU A 256 -23.33 10.12 -19.42
CA LEU A 256 -23.88 8.75 -19.38
C LEU A 256 -22.78 7.69 -19.48
N ALA A 257 -21.77 7.90 -20.34
CA ALA A 257 -20.62 7.02 -20.44
C ALA A 257 -19.82 6.97 -19.12
N GLU A 258 -19.54 8.13 -18.51
CA GLU A 258 -18.86 8.21 -17.22
C GLU A 258 -19.66 7.51 -16.11
N LYS A 259 -20.99 7.71 -16.08
CA LYS A 259 -21.87 7.00 -15.14
C LYS A 259 -21.81 5.48 -15.33
N MET A 260 -21.75 4.99 -16.58
CA MET A 260 -21.60 3.56 -16.86
C MET A 260 -20.25 3.02 -16.41
N GLU A 261 -19.16 3.76 -16.61
CA GLU A 261 -17.83 3.36 -16.14
C GLU A 261 -17.78 3.30 -14.60
N LEU A 262 -18.31 4.31 -13.91
CA LEU A 262 -18.39 4.33 -12.45
C LEU A 262 -19.25 3.19 -11.91
N ALA A 263 -20.38 2.88 -12.57
CA ALA A 263 -21.20 1.73 -12.21
C ALA A 263 -20.44 0.41 -12.37
N GLY A 264 -19.70 0.24 -13.46
CA GLY A 264 -18.83 -0.93 -13.68
C GLY A 264 -17.72 -1.06 -12.63
N GLN A 265 -17.08 0.05 -12.26
CA GLN A 265 -16.09 0.07 -11.17
C GLN A 265 -16.70 -0.31 -9.83
N HIS A 266 -17.91 0.19 -9.53
CA HIS A 266 -18.64 -0.14 -8.31
C HIS A 266 -19.02 -1.63 -8.27
N GLU A 267 -19.53 -2.20 -9.36
CA GLU A 267 -19.84 -3.63 -9.46
C GLU A 267 -18.58 -4.50 -9.28
N TYR A 268 -17.46 -4.08 -9.86
CA TYR A 268 -16.18 -4.76 -9.67
C TYR A 268 -15.73 -4.74 -8.20
N LEU A 269 -15.80 -3.58 -7.53
CA LEU A 269 -15.48 -3.47 -6.11
C LEU A 269 -16.41 -4.30 -5.22
N LEU A 270 -17.72 -4.33 -5.52
CA LEU A 270 -18.67 -5.18 -4.82
C LEU A 270 -18.31 -6.67 -4.95
N THR A 271 -17.89 -7.09 -6.14
CA THR A 271 -17.45 -8.47 -6.39
C THR A 271 -16.20 -8.80 -5.58
N GLN A 272 -15.20 -7.91 -5.58
CA GLN A 272 -14.00 -8.07 -4.75
C GLN A 272 -14.33 -8.13 -3.26
N MET A 273 -15.25 -7.28 -2.79
CA MET A 273 -15.68 -7.29 -1.39
C MET A 273 -16.33 -8.63 -1.02
N ALA A 274 -17.21 -9.15 -1.87
CA ALA A 274 -17.84 -10.45 -1.66
C ALA A 274 -16.80 -11.59 -1.60
N GLU A 275 -15.77 -11.56 -2.45
CA GLU A 275 -14.66 -12.52 -2.40
C GLU A 275 -13.88 -12.42 -1.08
N LYS A 276 -13.56 -11.20 -0.62
CA LYS A 276 -12.87 -10.99 0.65
C LYS A 276 -13.70 -11.44 1.84
N ASP A 277 -14.99 -11.17 1.84
CA ASP A 277 -15.91 -11.64 2.89
C ASP A 277 -16.01 -13.17 2.92
N LEU A 278 -16.04 -13.81 1.76
CA LEU A 278 -15.96 -15.27 1.65
C LEU A 278 -14.65 -15.79 2.26
N LEU A 279 -13.50 -15.23 1.89
CA LEU A 279 -12.20 -15.62 2.44
C LEU A 279 -12.11 -15.41 3.95
N LEU A 280 -12.63 -14.30 4.46
CA LEU A 280 -12.72 -14.04 5.90
C LEU A 280 -13.60 -15.08 6.61
N SER A 281 -14.73 -15.47 6.00
CA SER A 281 -15.60 -16.51 6.56
C SER A 281 -14.90 -17.87 6.63
N LEU A 282 -14.11 -18.23 5.62
CA LEU A 282 -13.31 -19.46 5.58
C LEU A 282 -12.21 -19.43 6.65
N ARG A 283 -11.48 -18.31 6.78
CA ARG A 283 -10.47 -18.13 7.83
C ARG A 283 -11.06 -18.18 9.23
N LYS A 284 -12.23 -17.57 9.47
CA LYS A 284 -12.96 -17.69 10.74
C LYS A 284 -13.27 -19.16 11.06
N ARG A 285 -13.72 -19.92 10.06
CA ARG A 285 -14.01 -21.36 10.22
C ARG A 285 -12.75 -22.17 10.55
N GLU A 286 -11.62 -21.88 9.89
CA GLU A 286 -10.32 -22.51 10.21
C GLU A 286 -9.87 -22.20 11.64
N ILE A 287 -9.97 -20.94 12.08
CA ILE A 287 -9.62 -20.53 13.45
C ILE A 287 -10.47 -21.29 14.47
N LEU A 288 -11.78 -21.45 14.22
CA LEU A 288 -12.65 -22.23 15.10
C LEU A 288 -12.20 -23.69 15.19
N ARG A 289 -11.87 -24.33 14.06
CA ARG A 289 -11.33 -25.70 14.05
C ARG A 289 -10.02 -25.81 14.84
N TYR A 290 -9.10 -24.86 14.69
CA TYR A 290 -7.85 -24.85 15.45
C TYR A 290 -8.09 -24.63 16.95
N ARG A 291 -9.03 -23.77 17.33
CA ARG A 291 -9.44 -23.58 18.74
C ARG A 291 -9.99 -24.87 19.33
N GLU A 292 -10.85 -25.60 18.62
CA GLU A 292 -11.34 -26.90 19.06
C GLU A 292 -10.22 -27.92 19.21
N HIS A 293 -9.25 -27.94 18.28
CA HIS A 293 -8.10 -28.82 18.37
C HIS A 293 -7.22 -28.50 19.58
N LEU A 294 -6.96 -27.21 19.84
CA LEU A 294 -6.23 -26.75 21.02
C LEU A 294 -6.95 -27.14 22.30
N ALA A 295 -8.28 -26.93 22.39
CA ALA A 295 -9.06 -27.34 23.56
C ALA A 295 -8.97 -28.86 23.82
N LYS A 296 -8.98 -29.69 22.75
CA LYS A 296 -8.77 -31.15 22.88
C LYS A 296 -7.36 -31.48 23.39
N LEU A 297 -6.34 -30.78 22.91
CA LEU A 297 -4.95 -30.98 23.37
C LEU A 297 -4.77 -30.52 24.82
N GLU A 298 -5.34 -29.39 25.20
CA GLU A 298 -5.35 -28.90 26.59
C GLU A 298 -6.05 -29.87 27.53
N ALA A 299 -7.20 -30.42 27.12
CA ALA A 299 -7.89 -31.45 27.89
C ALA A 299 -7.03 -32.71 28.07
N LYS A 300 -6.33 -33.16 27.02
CA LYS A 300 -5.38 -34.28 27.11
C LYS A 300 -4.21 -33.95 28.04
N ALA A 301 -3.61 -32.77 27.93
CA ALA A 301 -2.51 -32.34 28.78
C ALA A 301 -2.94 -32.26 30.26
N ASN A 302 -4.12 -31.72 30.53
CA ASN A 302 -4.71 -31.68 31.88
C ASN A 302 -4.97 -33.08 32.44
N SER A 303 -5.45 -34.01 31.61
CA SER A 303 -5.61 -35.42 32.01
C SER A 303 -4.26 -36.06 32.36
N ILE A 304 -3.21 -35.84 31.55
CA ILE A 304 -1.86 -36.35 31.85
C ILE A 304 -1.32 -35.73 33.15
N LEU A 305 -1.45 -34.42 33.32
CA LEU A 305 -1.04 -33.73 34.54
C LEU A 305 -1.77 -34.25 35.78
N TYR A 306 -3.07 -34.52 35.65
CA TYR A 306 -3.85 -35.14 36.72
C TYR A 306 -3.32 -36.53 37.08
N GLN A 307 -3.02 -37.37 36.09
CA GLN A 307 -2.40 -38.68 36.32
C GLN A 307 -1.03 -38.53 37.00
N CYS A 308 -0.16 -37.62 36.53
CA CYS A 308 1.13 -37.36 37.18
C CYS A 308 0.96 -36.93 38.63
N ARG A 309 0.00 -36.05 38.95
CA ARG A 309 -0.30 -35.64 40.34
C ARG A 309 -0.76 -36.82 41.18
N LEU A 310 -1.60 -37.71 40.63
CA LEU A 310 -2.05 -38.92 41.31
C LEU A 310 -0.88 -39.87 41.60
N TRP A 311 0.01 -40.09 40.64
CA TRP A 311 1.23 -40.88 40.82
C TRP A 311 2.14 -40.28 41.88
N VAL A 312 2.37 -38.97 41.86
CA VAL A 312 3.15 -38.28 42.90
C VAL A 312 2.51 -38.47 44.28
N LYS A 313 1.18 -38.35 44.39
CA LYS A 313 0.46 -38.58 45.65
C LYS A 313 0.64 -40.02 46.14
N ARG A 314 0.45 -41.02 45.27
CA ARG A 314 0.68 -42.43 45.60
C ARG A 314 2.13 -42.69 46.03
N CYS A 315 3.12 -42.14 45.33
CA CYS A 315 4.52 -42.26 45.71
C CYS A 315 4.82 -41.66 47.08
N LYS A 316 4.20 -40.51 47.42
CA LYS A 316 4.32 -39.91 48.76
C LYS A 316 3.67 -40.77 49.84
N GLU A 317 2.49 -41.34 49.57
CA GLU A 317 1.81 -42.28 50.48
C GLU A 317 2.68 -43.52 50.72
N TYR A 318 3.21 -44.14 49.65
CA TYR A 318 4.15 -45.26 49.77
C TYR A 318 5.45 -44.90 50.49
N GLN A 319 6.00 -43.70 50.26
CA GLN A 319 7.17 -43.23 51.03
C GLN A 319 6.85 -43.08 52.52
N ALA A 320 5.68 -42.55 52.86
CA ALA A 320 5.25 -42.41 54.25
C ALA A 320 5.02 -43.79 54.90
N GLU A 321 4.41 -44.74 54.19
CA GLU A 321 4.25 -46.12 54.64
C GLU A 321 5.59 -46.83 54.82
N ALA A 322 6.51 -46.70 53.87
CA ALA A 322 7.87 -47.23 53.98
C ALA A 322 8.62 -46.60 55.17
N GLY A 323 8.42 -45.30 55.42
CA GLY A 323 8.93 -44.63 56.62
C GLY A 323 8.39 -45.25 57.90
N ARG A 324 7.05 -45.44 58.00
CA ARG A 324 6.41 -46.11 59.15
C ARG A 324 6.91 -47.54 59.35
N LEU A 325 7.07 -48.31 58.26
CA LEU A 325 7.61 -49.67 58.34
C LEU A 325 9.06 -49.68 58.82
N LYS A 326 9.90 -48.73 58.38
CA LYS A 326 11.26 -48.57 58.88
C LYS A 326 11.29 -48.22 60.37
N GLU A 327 10.40 -47.34 60.84
CA GLU A 327 10.27 -47.02 62.26
C GLU A 327 9.85 -48.24 63.10
N ILE A 328 8.88 -49.03 62.63
CA ILE A 328 8.45 -50.27 63.29
C ILE A 328 9.60 -51.28 63.31
N LEU A 329 10.33 -51.42 62.20
CA LEU A 329 11.48 -52.30 62.10
C LEU A 329 12.59 -51.87 63.06
N ALA A 330 12.90 -50.57 63.14
CA ALA A 330 13.87 -50.03 64.09
C ALA A 330 13.44 -50.27 65.56
N LYS A 331 12.15 -50.08 65.87
CA LYS A 331 11.60 -50.42 67.20
C LYS A 331 11.74 -51.90 67.51
N ASN A 332 11.44 -52.78 66.55
CA ASN A 332 11.57 -54.22 66.71
C ASN A 332 13.04 -54.66 66.84
N GLN A 333 13.95 -54.06 66.08
CA GLN A 333 15.39 -54.27 66.22
C GLN A 333 15.87 -53.81 67.60
N GLY A 334 15.50 -52.62 68.05
CA GLY A 334 15.83 -52.14 69.40
C GLY A 334 15.24 -53.03 70.50
N ASN A 335 14.02 -53.55 70.31
CA ASN A 335 13.42 -54.54 71.22
C ASN A 335 14.21 -55.86 71.23
N LEU A 336 14.64 -56.34 70.06
CA LEU A 336 15.47 -57.54 69.93
C LEU A 336 16.84 -57.35 70.56
N GLU A 337 17.51 -56.22 70.32
CA GLU A 337 18.76 -55.85 71.00
C GLU A 337 18.57 -55.75 72.53
N GLY A 338 17.44 -55.19 72.97
CA GLY A 338 17.03 -55.20 74.37
C GLY A 338 16.80 -56.60 74.95
N LEU A 339 16.27 -57.53 74.16
CA LEU A 339 16.14 -58.94 74.55
C LEU A 339 17.49 -59.66 74.55
N PHE A 340 18.35 -59.39 73.56
CA PHE A 340 19.70 -59.94 73.49
C PHE A 340 20.55 -59.51 74.69
N THR A 341 20.50 -58.23 75.07
CA THR A 341 21.17 -57.73 76.28
C THR A 341 20.60 -58.37 77.55
N LYS A 342 19.27 -58.54 77.65
CA LYS A 342 18.66 -59.30 78.75
C LYS A 342 19.13 -60.76 78.80
N ILE A 343 19.16 -61.45 77.66
CA ILE A 343 19.66 -62.83 77.56
C ILE A 343 21.14 -62.88 77.95
N GLN A 344 21.95 -61.91 77.51
CA GLN A 344 23.36 -61.83 77.87
C GLN A 344 23.53 -61.62 79.37
N ASN A 345 22.77 -60.70 79.99
CA ASN A 345 22.75 -60.52 81.44
C ASN A 345 22.32 -61.79 82.19
N HIS A 346 21.35 -62.55 81.67
CA HIS A 346 20.98 -63.84 82.22
C HIS A 346 22.10 -64.88 82.09
N LYS A 347 22.77 -64.95 80.94
CA LYS A 347 23.94 -65.82 80.75
C LYS A 347 25.09 -65.47 81.66
N ASP A 348 25.37 -64.18 81.87
CA ASP A 348 26.43 -63.73 82.75
C ASP A 348 26.07 -63.99 84.22
N ARG A 349 24.81 -63.81 84.62
CA ARG A 349 24.31 -64.29 85.93
C ARG A 349 24.41 -65.80 86.08
N ASP A 350 24.12 -66.57 85.04
CA ASP A 350 24.28 -68.03 85.07
C ASP A 350 25.75 -68.44 85.18
N ARG A 351 26.66 -67.69 84.55
CA ARG A 351 28.12 -67.87 84.72
C ARG A 351 28.54 -67.54 86.14
N GLU A 352 28.10 -66.42 86.70
CA GLU A 352 28.34 -66.07 88.11
C GLU A 352 27.80 -67.15 89.05
N ASN A 353 26.59 -67.65 88.83
CA ASN A 353 26.00 -68.72 89.63
C ASN A 353 26.80 -70.02 89.49
N LYS A 354 27.28 -70.37 88.28
CA LYS A 354 28.17 -71.52 88.08
C LYS A 354 29.49 -71.34 88.81
N ILE A 355 30.08 -70.15 88.80
CA ILE A 355 31.30 -69.82 89.54
C ILE A 355 31.05 -69.99 91.05
N LYS A 356 29.95 -69.43 91.58
CA LYS A 356 29.57 -69.62 92.98
C LYS A 356 29.35 -71.09 93.33
N ILE A 357 28.75 -71.88 92.44
CA ILE A 357 28.58 -73.32 92.64
C ILE A 357 29.94 -74.04 92.61
N SER A 358 30.88 -73.66 91.74
CA SER A 358 32.24 -74.24 91.76
C SER A 358 33.01 -73.84 93.01
N GLU A 359 32.92 -72.59 93.47
CA GLU A 359 33.51 -72.14 94.73
C GLU A 359 32.95 -72.91 95.92
N LEU A 360 31.62 -73.10 95.97
CA LEU A 360 30.99 -73.94 96.98
C LEU A 360 31.44 -75.40 96.90
N LYS A 361 31.62 -75.95 95.68
CA LYS A 361 32.18 -77.30 95.50
C LYS A 361 33.63 -77.37 95.94
N GLU A 362 34.43 -76.35 95.67
CA GLU A 362 35.83 -76.27 96.14
C GLU A 362 35.87 -76.21 97.66
N LEU A 363 35.09 -75.33 98.29
CA LEU A 363 34.94 -75.27 99.75
C LEU A 363 34.46 -76.61 100.34
N HIS A 364 33.54 -77.28 99.68
CA HIS A 364 33.07 -78.59 100.12
C HIS A 364 34.16 -79.66 99.93
N SER A 365 34.95 -79.57 98.86
CA SER A 365 36.08 -80.48 98.58
C SER A 365 37.23 -80.26 99.56
N THR A 366 37.53 -79.02 99.93
CA THR A 366 38.53 -78.70 100.96
C THR A 366 38.05 -79.19 102.32
N LYS A 367 36.77 -78.99 102.66
CA LYS A 367 36.19 -79.56 103.89
C LYS A 367 36.26 -81.09 103.91
N VAL A 368 35.99 -81.75 102.79
CA VAL A 368 36.14 -83.20 102.66
C VAL A 368 37.60 -83.63 102.81
N ALA A 369 38.54 -82.89 102.23
CA ALA A 369 39.97 -83.15 102.37
C ALA A 369 40.44 -82.97 103.83
N GLU A 370 39.99 -81.92 104.53
CA GLU A 370 40.24 -81.69 105.96
C GLU A 370 39.73 -82.88 106.80
N LEU A 371 38.49 -83.32 106.56
CA LEU A 371 37.91 -84.47 107.25
C LEU A 371 38.65 -85.78 106.90
N GLN A 372 39.11 -85.94 105.66
CA GLN A 372 39.92 -87.10 105.27
C GLN A 372 41.31 -87.07 105.93
N THR A 373 41.93 -85.89 106.08
CA THR A 373 43.19 -85.77 106.84
C THR A 373 42.99 -86.09 108.31
N GLU A 374 41.90 -85.64 108.94
CA GLU A 374 41.56 -86.04 110.31
C GLU A 374 41.33 -87.56 110.42
N ILE A 375 40.63 -88.18 109.47
CA ILE A 375 40.44 -89.64 109.43
C ILE A 375 41.79 -90.36 109.29
N VAL A 376 42.70 -89.87 108.45
CA VAL A 376 44.04 -90.46 108.28
C VAL A 376 44.87 -90.30 109.56
N GLU A 377 44.83 -89.14 110.21
CA GLU A 377 45.52 -88.90 111.48
C GLU A 377 44.98 -89.82 112.59
N LEU A 378 43.65 -89.97 112.69
CA LEU A 378 43.02 -90.88 113.63
C LEU A 378 43.37 -92.34 113.34
N LYS A 379 43.37 -92.76 112.07
CA LYS A 379 43.83 -94.10 111.65
C LYS A 379 45.29 -94.34 111.99
N GLN A 380 46.19 -93.38 111.75
CA GLN A 380 47.59 -93.50 112.12
C GLN A 380 47.78 -93.57 113.64
N LYS A 381 46.95 -92.88 114.44
CA LYS A 381 46.94 -93.00 115.90
C LYS A 381 46.59 -94.42 116.34
N ILE A 382 45.53 -95.00 115.76
CA ILE A 382 45.13 -96.40 116.02
C ILE A 382 46.23 -97.37 115.61
N GLU A 383 46.86 -97.17 114.46
CA GLU A 383 47.91 -98.08 113.98
C GLU A 383 49.18 -97.99 114.86
N ARG A 384 49.55 -96.81 115.36
CA ARG A 384 50.64 -96.64 116.33
C ARG A 384 50.34 -97.37 117.64
N GLU A 385 49.11 -97.31 118.13
CA GLU A 385 48.69 -98.06 119.33
C GLU A 385 48.74 -99.57 119.09
N ARG A 386 48.25 -100.05 117.94
CA ARG A 386 48.36 -101.47 117.53
C ARG A 386 49.80 -101.96 117.46
N VAL A 387 50.69 -101.21 116.81
CA VAL A 387 52.11 -101.57 116.71
C VAL A 387 52.77 -101.59 118.09
N SER A 388 52.42 -100.66 118.99
CA SER A 388 52.93 -100.67 120.36
C SER A 388 52.48 -101.90 121.16
N SER A 389 51.25 -102.36 120.96
CA SER A 389 50.71 -103.58 121.60
C SER A 389 51.36 -104.84 121.03
N ALA A 390 51.55 -104.92 119.72
CA ALA A 390 52.22 -106.06 119.08
C ALA A 390 53.69 -106.22 119.53
N VAL A 391 54.40 -105.12 119.79
CA VAL A 391 55.77 -105.16 120.35
C VAL A 391 55.78 -105.66 121.80
N LYS A 392 54.76 -105.33 122.60
CA LYS A 392 54.62 -105.85 123.97
C LYS A 392 54.30 -107.35 123.96
N GLU A 393 53.42 -107.81 123.07
CA GLU A 393 53.10 -109.23 122.92
C GLU A 393 54.31 -110.06 122.49
N ARG A 394 55.16 -109.54 121.57
CA ARG A 394 56.40 -110.23 121.18
C ARG A 394 57.38 -110.41 122.34
N LYS A 395 57.55 -109.40 123.21
CA LYS A 395 58.42 -109.50 124.39
C LYS A 395 57.94 -110.58 125.38
N LEU A 396 56.62 -110.66 125.60
CA LEU A 396 56.04 -111.67 126.46
C LEU A 396 56.15 -113.09 125.87
N MET A 397 56.04 -113.23 124.55
CA MET A 397 56.22 -114.52 123.86
C MET A 397 57.68 -114.99 123.87
N ASP A 398 58.65 -114.07 123.75
CA ASP A 398 60.07 -114.41 123.86
C ASP A 398 60.44 -114.89 125.28
N GLU A 399 59.90 -114.26 126.33
CA GLU A 399 60.05 -114.72 127.72
C GLU A 399 59.44 -116.10 127.96
N ILE A 400 58.27 -116.39 127.38
CA ILE A 400 57.63 -117.72 127.43
C ILE A 400 58.47 -118.78 126.70
N SER A 401 59.12 -118.41 125.58
CA SER A 401 59.98 -119.33 124.81
C SER A 401 61.26 -119.71 125.55
N ILE A 402 61.85 -118.76 126.28
CA ILE A 402 63.06 -118.98 127.07
C ILE A 402 62.74 -119.90 128.26
N LEU A 403 61.65 -119.63 128.98
CA LEU A 403 61.21 -120.48 130.09
C LEU A 403 60.77 -121.89 129.63
N SER A 404 60.19 -122.02 128.44
CA SER A 404 59.84 -123.32 127.85
C SER A 404 61.07 -124.14 127.44
N ASN A 405 62.14 -123.49 126.96
CA ASN A 405 63.37 -124.18 126.57
C ASN A 405 64.17 -124.68 127.79
N ASP A 406 64.16 -123.95 128.90
CA ASP A 406 64.83 -124.39 130.14
C ASP A 406 64.12 -125.58 130.78
N LEU A 407 62.78 -125.65 130.68
CA LEU A 407 62.00 -126.78 131.18
C LEU A 407 62.21 -128.05 130.32
N LYS A 408 62.43 -127.87 129.01
CA LYS A 408 62.69 -128.97 128.05
C LYS A 408 64.07 -129.60 128.23
N LYS A 409 65.09 -128.80 128.58
CA LYS A 409 66.45 -129.30 128.89
C LYS A 409 66.48 -130.16 130.16
N SER A 410 65.73 -129.76 131.19
CA SER A 410 65.65 -130.53 132.44
C SER A 410 64.94 -131.89 132.26
N LEU A 411 63.97 -131.96 131.34
CA LEU A 411 63.24 -133.19 130.99
C LEU A 411 64.10 -134.18 130.16
N GLN A 412 64.92 -133.68 129.23
CA GLN A 412 65.81 -134.54 128.43
C GLN A 412 66.89 -135.21 129.28
N THR A 413 67.41 -134.52 130.30
CA THR A 413 68.38 -135.11 131.23
C THR A 413 67.77 -136.24 132.07
N GLU A 414 66.46 -136.21 132.36
CA GLU A 414 65.78 -137.30 133.08
C GLU A 414 65.51 -138.53 132.18
N GLU A 415 65.24 -138.32 130.89
CA GLU A 415 64.97 -139.39 129.91
C GLU A 415 66.25 -140.16 129.51
N GLU A 416 67.41 -139.52 129.47
CA GLU A 416 68.71 -140.18 129.21
C GLU A 416 69.14 -141.11 130.35
N PHE A 417 68.81 -140.77 131.60
CA PHE A 417 69.02 -141.66 132.75
C PHE A 417 68.09 -142.89 132.74
N LYS A 418 66.87 -142.77 132.21
CA LYS A 418 65.95 -143.92 132.06
C LYS A 418 66.36 -144.85 130.92
N ARG A 419 66.91 -144.34 129.81
CA ARG A 419 67.35 -145.15 128.66
C ARG A 419 68.58 -146.00 128.95
N SER A 420 69.52 -145.49 129.75
CA SER A 420 70.72 -146.22 130.13
C SER A 420 70.42 -147.40 131.08
N TYR A 421 69.36 -147.31 131.91
CA TYR A 421 68.92 -148.40 132.78
C TYR A 421 68.24 -149.57 132.03
N LEU A 422 67.49 -149.27 130.96
CA LEU A 422 66.74 -150.29 130.19
C LEU A 422 67.63 -151.14 129.27
N PHE A 423 68.71 -150.57 128.71
CA PHE A 423 69.64 -151.33 127.87
C PHE A 423 70.40 -152.42 128.64
N ALA A 424 70.79 -152.15 129.89
CA ALA A 424 71.42 -153.14 130.75
C ALA A 424 70.48 -154.31 131.13
N GLN A 425 69.16 -154.08 131.12
CA GLN A 425 68.15 -155.08 131.47
C GLN A 425 67.80 -156.00 130.29
N GLN A 426 67.93 -155.53 129.05
CA GLN A 426 67.65 -156.31 127.84
C GLN A 426 68.76 -157.30 127.47
N GLU A 427 70.03 -156.98 127.76
CA GLU A 427 71.13 -157.92 127.52
C GLU A 427 71.07 -159.15 128.45
N LEU A 428 70.51 -158.98 129.65
CA LEU A 428 70.27 -160.06 130.62
C LEU A 428 69.17 -161.04 130.16
N ALA A 429 68.20 -160.56 129.37
CA ALA A 429 67.10 -161.39 128.84
C ALA A 429 67.52 -162.18 127.58
N ALA A 430 68.36 -161.59 126.72
CA ALA A 430 68.85 -162.25 125.51
C ALA A 430 69.75 -163.45 125.82
N ALA A 431 70.54 -163.38 126.89
CA ALA A 431 71.37 -164.50 127.34
C ALA A 431 70.54 -165.68 127.90
N GLN A 432 69.34 -165.42 128.45
CA GLN A 432 68.45 -166.45 129.01
C GLN A 432 67.66 -167.24 127.95
N GLU A 433 67.41 -166.66 126.77
CA GLU A 433 66.69 -167.35 125.68
C GLU A 433 67.58 -168.26 124.83
N GLY A 434 68.88 -167.97 124.76
CA GLY A 434 69.86 -168.84 124.10
C GLY A 434 70.00 -170.20 124.80
N TYR A 435 69.92 -170.22 126.14
CA TYR A 435 70.09 -171.46 126.92
C TYR A 435 68.88 -172.41 126.83
N LYS A 436 67.66 -171.86 126.67
CA LYS A 436 66.43 -172.66 126.48
C LYS A 436 66.30 -173.30 125.09
N ARG A 437 67.07 -172.85 124.09
CA ARG A 437 67.05 -173.46 122.74
C ARG A 437 67.89 -174.72 122.63
N LEU A 438 68.93 -174.90 123.47
CA LEU A 438 69.63 -176.18 123.55
C LEU A 438 68.84 -177.26 124.31
N GLU A 439 67.81 -176.87 125.06
CA GLU A 439 66.97 -177.74 125.88
C GLU A 439 66.02 -178.64 125.06
N ARG A 440 65.87 -178.43 123.75
CA ARG A 440 64.90 -179.18 122.91
C ARG A 440 65.50 -180.15 121.90
N TYR A 441 66.79 -180.07 121.61
CA TYR A 441 67.47 -181.09 120.78
C TYR A 441 67.88 -182.34 121.57
N MET A 442 67.74 -182.32 122.90
CA MET A 442 68.07 -183.45 123.78
C MET A 442 66.85 -184.32 124.16
N LYS A 443 65.82 -184.37 123.30
CA LYS A 443 64.74 -185.38 123.37
C LYS A 443 64.66 -186.18 122.07
N ASN A 444 65.66 -187.02 121.85
CA ASN A 444 65.48 -188.28 121.12
C ASN A 444 65.85 -189.42 122.09
N PRO A 445 65.05 -190.51 122.16
CA PRO A 445 64.77 -191.22 123.41
C PRO A 445 65.81 -192.28 123.83
N LEU A 446 67.11 -192.10 123.55
CA LEU A 446 68.11 -193.14 123.90
C LEU A 446 69.36 -192.71 124.67
N VAL A 447 69.53 -191.46 125.13
CA VAL A 447 70.71 -191.15 125.97
C VAL A 447 70.35 -190.28 127.17
N ALA A 448 69.59 -190.92 128.05
CA ALA A 448 69.49 -190.63 129.48
C ALA A 448 70.66 -191.29 130.28
N LEU A 449 71.86 -191.45 129.70
CA LEU A 449 72.92 -192.26 130.33
C LEU A 449 74.27 -191.56 130.57
N VAL A 450 74.43 -190.27 130.26
CA VAL A 450 75.77 -189.63 130.41
C VAL A 450 75.73 -188.30 131.14
N LEU A 451 74.85 -188.18 132.14
CA LEU A 451 74.77 -187.04 133.04
C LEU A 451 76.07 -186.70 133.81
N GLN A 452 77.19 -187.41 133.71
CA GLN A 452 77.87 -187.73 134.97
C GLN A 452 79.32 -187.30 135.22
N ILE A 453 79.94 -186.32 134.54
CA ILE A 453 81.37 -186.02 134.87
C ILE A 453 81.80 -184.58 135.18
N CYS A 454 81.31 -183.49 134.59
CA CYS A 454 82.09 -182.22 134.69
C CYS A 454 81.32 -180.99 135.19
N SER A 455 81.03 -180.99 136.50
CA SER A 455 81.27 -179.80 137.32
C SER A 455 82.78 -179.68 137.60
N PHE A 456 83.23 -178.48 137.97
CA PHE A 456 84.47 -178.10 138.67
C PHE A 456 85.37 -177.08 137.94
N PHE A 457 85.69 -175.99 138.67
CA PHE A 457 86.59 -174.85 138.36
C PHE A 457 86.03 -173.77 137.43
N SER A 458 86.09 -172.45 137.70
CA SER A 458 86.77 -171.57 138.67
C SER A 458 85.97 -170.24 138.72
N ARG A 459 85.65 -169.56 139.83
CA ARG A 459 86.45 -168.90 140.89
C ARG A 459 87.52 -167.91 140.36
N TYR A 460 87.38 -166.65 140.80
CA TYR A 460 88.42 -165.67 141.20
C TYR A 460 88.52 -164.30 140.49
N SER A 461 88.71 -163.29 141.38
CA SER A 461 89.43 -162.00 141.22
C SER A 461 88.68 -160.84 140.57
N LYS A 462 88.88 -159.56 140.92
CA LYS A 462 89.35 -158.76 142.08
C LYS A 462 89.14 -157.29 141.61
N GLN A 463 88.72 -156.39 142.53
CA GLN A 463 89.02 -154.94 142.73
C GLN A 463 89.71 -154.09 141.61
N PRO A 464 89.82 -152.72 141.66
CA PRO A 464 89.06 -151.61 142.30
C PRO A 464 88.95 -150.30 141.41
N ILE A 465 88.57 -149.14 142.04
CA ILE A 465 88.24 -147.75 141.60
C ILE A 465 86.76 -147.52 141.27
#